data_AF-A0A674MJX3-F1
#
_entry.id   AF-A0A674MJX3-F1
#
_cell.length_a   1.000
_cell.length_b   1.000
_cell.length_c   1.000
_cell.angle_alpha   90.00
_cell.angle_beta   90.00
_cell.angle_gamma   90.00
#
_symmetry.space_group_name_H-M   'P 1'
#
loop_
_entity.id
_entity.type
_entity.pdbx_description
1 polymer ?
#
loop_
_entity_poly.entity_id
_entity_poly.type
_entity_poly.pdbx_seq_one_letter_code
_entity_poly.pdbx_strand_id
1 'polypeptide(L)'
;MDQDWNQDQDLDLWLLKIKAHYRGDMLMTDLPASLTFDQLCEEVKMLCSVARFQPITLKWIDDEGDPCTISSQLELQEALRIYSRQRKSWLLLHVFPSVPQQPGMVCPGEDKSIYRARARRWRRLYQVNGHLFQTKRFNRNVPCGRCAGRIWGLRTQGYKCINCNVLLHKRCHRLLPLTCPLLMDPVMPSQEPPPDDKGEEDLAPVLSEDTDGSETTFLAVVDGIGGMKLSQALVLGLPDFELIRVIGRGSYAKVLLVRLKKNEQMYAMKVVKKELVHDDEDIDWVQTEKHVFEQASANPFLVGLHSCFQTQSRLFLVIEYVKGGDLMFHMQRQRKLPEEHARFYAAEICIALNFLHEKGIIYRDLKLDNVLLDHEGHVKLTDYGMCKEGIQPGDTTSTFCGTPNYIAPEILRGEDYGFSVDWWALGVLMFEMMAGRSPFDIITDNPDMNTEEYLFQVILEKPIRIPRSLSVKAASVLKGFLNKDPKDRLGCQAQMGFTDIKSHTFFRSIDWDQLDKKEVTPPFKPQILDDYGLENFDTQFTNEPVQLTPDDDDVIKRIDQSEFEGFEYINPLLLSADESA
;
A
#
# COMPACT_ATOMS: atom_id res chain seq x y z
N MET A 1 -31.79 -0.07 65.47
CA MET A 1 -32.33 -0.98 64.43
C MET A 1 -31.71 -0.47 63.17
N ASP A 2 -30.56 -1.02 62.83
CA ASP A 2 -29.69 -0.50 61.80
C ASP A 2 -29.26 -1.75 61.04
N GLN A 3 -29.78 -1.91 59.83
CA GLN A 3 -29.60 -3.11 59.01
C GLN A 3 -28.91 -2.76 57.71
N ASP A 4 -28.12 -3.73 57.28
CA ASP A 4 -27.20 -3.70 56.16
C ASP A 4 -27.87 -3.26 54.85
N TRP A 5 -27.16 -2.42 54.10
CA TRP A 5 -27.23 -2.43 52.65
C TRP A 5 -25.89 -2.94 52.12
N ASN A 6 -25.86 -4.23 51.75
CA ASN A 6 -24.75 -4.78 50.98
C ASN A 6 -24.63 -4.02 49.66
N GLN A 7 -23.47 -3.43 49.40
CA GLN A 7 -23.02 -3.07 48.06
C GLN A 7 -21.83 -3.96 47.70
N ASP A 8 -22.17 -5.04 47.00
CA ASP A 8 -21.27 -5.84 46.19
C ASP A 8 -21.76 -5.67 44.74
N GLN A 9 -20.86 -5.76 43.74
CA GLN A 9 -21.05 -5.27 42.35
C GLN A 9 -21.03 -3.73 42.25
N ASP A 10 -20.24 -3.05 41.40
CA ASP A 10 -19.37 -3.51 40.30
C ASP A 10 -17.95 -2.92 40.40
N LEU A 11 -16.93 -3.80 40.47
CA LEU A 11 -15.55 -3.45 40.14
C LEU A 11 -15.34 -3.66 38.63
N ASP A 12 -15.67 -2.65 37.85
CA ASP A 12 -15.49 -2.65 36.39
C ASP A 12 -13.99 -2.76 36.07
N LEU A 13 -13.55 -3.97 35.69
CA LEU A 13 -12.14 -4.34 35.53
C LEU A 13 -11.53 -3.60 34.34
N TRP A 14 -10.95 -2.42 34.60
CA TRP A 14 -10.38 -1.57 33.58
C TRP A 14 -9.24 -2.29 32.85
N LEU A 15 -9.48 -2.63 31.58
CA LEU A 15 -8.52 -3.30 30.71
C LEU A 15 -7.60 -2.27 30.05
N LEU A 16 -6.31 -2.38 30.37
CA LEU A 16 -5.23 -1.68 29.71
C LEU A 16 -5.00 -2.26 28.32
N LYS A 17 -5.26 -1.44 27.30
CA LYS A 17 -5.08 -1.79 25.89
C LYS A 17 -3.63 -1.54 25.47
N ILE A 18 -2.86 -2.61 25.30
CA ILE A 18 -1.45 -2.54 24.88
C ILE A 18 -1.32 -2.80 23.39
N LYS A 19 -0.44 -2.03 22.76
CA LYS A 19 -0.03 -2.13 21.37
C LYS A 19 1.50 -2.15 21.32
N ALA A 20 2.09 -3.32 21.16
CA ALA A 20 3.53 -3.54 21.14
C ALA A 20 4.05 -3.69 19.71
N HIS A 21 4.94 -2.77 19.29
CA HIS A 21 5.69 -2.86 18.04
C HIS A 21 6.95 -3.72 18.25
N TYR A 22 7.10 -4.77 17.45
CA TYR A 22 8.24 -5.69 17.50
C TYR A 22 8.55 -6.25 16.12
N ARG A 23 9.80 -6.11 15.65
CA ARG A 23 10.28 -6.64 14.35
C ARG A 23 9.44 -6.25 13.10
N GLY A 24 8.64 -5.20 13.15
CA GLY A 24 7.73 -4.77 12.08
C GLY A 24 6.27 -5.25 12.25
N ASP A 25 6.01 -6.20 13.15
CA ASP A 25 4.66 -6.55 13.56
C ASP A 25 4.11 -5.54 14.59
N MET A 26 2.80 -5.40 14.64
CA MET A 26 2.07 -4.57 15.59
C MET A 26 1.10 -5.44 16.41
N LEU A 27 1.63 -5.91 17.54
CA LEU A 27 1.01 -6.89 18.42
C LEU A 27 0.08 -6.18 19.41
N MET A 28 -1.13 -6.69 19.62
CA MET A 28 -2.20 -6.00 20.36
C MET A 28 -2.83 -6.94 21.39
N THR A 29 -2.99 -6.48 22.63
CA THR A 29 -3.55 -7.28 23.74
C THR A 29 -4.29 -6.40 24.76
N ASP A 30 -5.26 -6.98 25.47
CA ASP A 30 -6.01 -6.35 26.57
C ASP A 30 -5.51 -6.96 27.90
N LEU A 31 -4.76 -6.23 28.73
CA LEU A 31 -4.26 -6.70 30.04
C LEU A 31 -5.00 -6.02 31.22
N PRO A 32 -5.02 -6.61 32.44
CA PRO A 32 -5.58 -5.93 33.61
C PRO A 32 -4.76 -4.69 33.99
N ALA A 33 -5.38 -3.53 34.21
CA ALA A 33 -4.65 -2.30 34.53
C ALA A 33 -3.91 -2.31 35.90
N SER A 34 -4.10 -3.35 36.71
CA SER A 34 -3.40 -3.57 37.99
C SER A 34 -2.07 -4.33 37.86
N LEU A 35 -1.58 -4.59 36.64
CA LEU A 35 -0.37 -5.39 36.44
C LEU A 35 0.93 -4.72 36.93
N THR A 36 1.89 -5.54 37.37
CA THR A 36 3.25 -5.08 37.69
C THR A 36 4.12 -4.92 36.46
N PHE A 37 5.25 -4.22 36.59
CA PHE A 37 6.25 -4.10 35.51
C PHE A 37 6.85 -5.45 35.12
N ASP A 38 7.09 -6.35 36.08
CA ASP A 38 7.57 -7.71 35.79
C ASP A 38 6.52 -8.51 35.01
N GLN A 39 5.24 -8.41 35.40
CA GLN A 39 4.12 -9.03 34.67
C GLN A 39 3.99 -8.47 33.25
N LEU A 40 4.11 -7.14 33.08
CA LEU A 40 4.16 -6.52 31.75
C LEU A 40 5.32 -7.08 30.92
N CYS A 41 6.49 -7.28 31.53
CA CYS A 41 7.64 -7.85 30.82
C CYS A 41 7.46 -9.33 30.46
N GLU A 42 6.83 -10.15 31.30
CA GLU A 42 6.50 -11.54 30.95
C GLU A 42 5.43 -11.61 29.85
N GLU A 43 4.34 -10.84 29.96
CA GLU A 43 3.29 -10.77 28.94
C GLU A 43 3.82 -10.25 27.59
N VAL A 44 4.62 -9.17 27.59
CA VAL A 44 5.21 -8.64 26.35
C VAL A 44 6.26 -9.59 25.76
N LYS A 45 7.01 -10.35 26.59
CA LYS A 45 7.87 -11.44 26.08
C LYS A 45 7.06 -12.53 25.38
N MET A 46 5.94 -12.97 25.98
CA MET A 46 5.06 -13.97 25.35
C MET A 46 4.44 -13.43 24.05
N LEU A 47 3.87 -12.22 24.09
CA LEU A 47 3.29 -11.50 22.94
C LEU A 47 4.27 -11.40 21.76
N CYS A 48 5.54 -11.09 22.05
CA CYS A 48 6.61 -10.94 21.06
C CYS A 48 7.37 -12.24 20.75
N SER A 49 6.98 -13.39 21.33
CA SER A 49 7.70 -14.67 21.23
C SER A 49 9.21 -14.57 21.55
N VAL A 50 9.56 -13.76 22.56
CA VAL A 50 10.92 -13.60 23.08
C VAL A 50 11.20 -14.64 24.16
N ALA A 51 12.37 -15.28 24.12
CA ALA A 51 12.74 -16.30 25.10
C ALA A 51 12.73 -15.75 26.54
N ARG A 52 12.20 -16.50 27.52
CA ARG A 52 11.95 -16.00 28.88
C ARG A 52 13.17 -15.36 29.55
N PHE A 53 14.36 -15.94 29.36
CA PHE A 53 15.63 -15.46 29.89
C PHE A 53 16.30 -14.34 29.07
N GLN A 54 15.82 -14.04 27.87
CA GLN A 54 16.35 -12.96 27.06
C GLN A 54 15.92 -11.60 27.66
N PRO A 55 16.84 -10.63 27.81
CA PRO A 55 16.47 -9.28 28.24
C PRO A 55 15.65 -8.56 27.16
N ILE A 56 14.74 -7.70 27.60
CA ILE A 56 14.00 -6.80 26.72
C ILE A 56 14.15 -5.35 27.20
N THR A 57 14.07 -4.39 26.28
CA THR A 57 13.83 -2.98 26.60
C THR A 57 12.45 -2.61 26.08
N LEU A 58 11.63 -2.01 26.94
CA LEU A 58 10.34 -1.40 26.57
C LEU A 58 10.54 0.11 26.45
N LYS A 59 10.17 0.69 25.31
CA LYS A 59 10.08 2.14 25.13
C LYS A 59 8.67 2.58 24.79
N TRP A 60 8.30 3.80 25.14
CA TRP A 60 7.02 4.42 24.82
C TRP A 60 7.24 5.87 24.37
N ILE A 61 6.28 6.44 23.63
CA ILE A 61 6.32 7.85 23.24
C ILE A 61 5.49 8.67 24.22
N ASP A 62 6.11 9.68 24.81
CA ASP A 62 5.53 10.59 25.80
C ASP A 62 4.57 11.64 25.17
N ASP A 63 4.50 12.84 25.76
CA ASP A 63 3.71 13.97 25.26
C ASP A 63 4.53 15.11 24.63
N GLU A 64 5.86 15.00 24.58
CA GLU A 64 6.76 15.88 23.80
C GLU A 64 7.21 15.23 22.49
N GLY A 65 7.12 13.88 22.40
CA GLY A 65 7.37 13.09 21.20
C GLY A 65 8.59 12.17 21.31
N ASP A 66 9.23 12.10 22.48
CA ASP A 66 10.51 11.40 22.66
C ASP A 66 10.33 9.94 23.14
N PRO A 67 11.27 9.04 22.80
CA PRO A 67 11.20 7.62 23.12
C PRO A 67 11.73 7.31 24.54
N CYS A 68 10.91 7.62 25.54
CA CYS A 68 11.16 7.26 26.94
C CYS A 68 11.24 5.73 27.15
N THR A 69 12.10 5.29 28.06
CA THR A 69 12.21 3.86 28.45
C THR A 69 11.33 3.56 29.66
N ILE A 70 10.70 2.39 29.70
CA ILE A 70 10.05 1.84 30.89
C ILE A 70 10.96 0.73 31.44
N SER A 71 11.60 0.98 32.57
CA SER A 71 12.55 0.08 33.24
C SER A 71 12.14 -0.31 34.66
N SER A 72 11.07 0.29 35.18
CA SER A 72 10.63 0.17 36.56
C SER A 72 9.11 0.31 36.73
N GLN A 73 8.61 -0.13 37.88
CA GLN A 73 7.20 0.01 38.27
C GLN A 73 6.71 1.46 38.32
N LEU A 74 7.60 2.40 38.66
CA LEU A 74 7.28 3.83 38.79
C LEU A 74 7.09 4.48 37.42
N GLU A 75 7.98 4.20 36.47
CA GLU A 75 7.87 4.66 35.07
C GLU A 75 6.63 4.08 34.38
N LEU A 76 6.29 2.82 34.68
CA LEU A 76 5.04 2.22 34.19
C LEU A 76 3.80 2.94 34.74
N GLN A 77 3.77 3.24 36.04
CA GLN A 77 2.66 3.99 36.65
C GLN A 77 2.52 5.39 36.05
N GLU A 78 3.63 6.07 35.75
CA GLU A 78 3.61 7.39 35.12
C GLU A 78 3.15 7.36 33.65
N ALA A 79 3.61 6.38 32.87
CA ALA A 79 3.12 6.15 31.51
C ALA A 79 1.60 5.89 31.49
N LEU A 80 1.09 5.10 32.45
CA LEU A 80 -0.34 4.84 32.62
C LEU A 80 -1.13 6.09 33.04
N ARG A 81 -0.55 6.94 33.90
CA ARG A 81 -1.13 8.23 34.31
C ARG A 81 -1.28 9.18 33.12
N ILE A 82 -0.24 9.29 32.27
CA ILE A 82 -0.25 10.16 31.09
C ILE A 82 -1.20 9.60 30.01
N TYR A 83 -1.18 8.30 29.76
CA TYR A 83 -2.13 7.58 28.90
C TYR A 83 -3.59 7.89 29.28
N SER A 84 -3.91 7.79 30.58
CA SER A 84 -5.24 8.09 31.14
C SER A 84 -5.64 9.55 30.91
N ARG A 85 -4.72 10.50 31.19
CA ARG A 85 -4.94 11.94 31.01
C ARG A 85 -5.27 12.31 29.56
N GLN A 86 -4.63 11.65 28.59
CA GLN A 86 -4.78 11.95 27.16
C GLN A 86 -5.96 11.23 26.48
N ARG A 87 -6.67 10.32 27.16
CA ARG A 87 -7.71 9.46 26.56
C ARG A 87 -7.25 8.69 25.31
N LYS A 88 -5.94 8.40 25.20
CA LYS A 88 -5.38 7.54 24.14
C LYS A 88 -6.09 6.18 24.19
N SER A 89 -6.39 5.57 23.04
CA SER A 89 -7.13 4.28 22.99
C SER A 89 -6.25 3.04 23.17
N TRP A 90 -4.92 3.20 23.09
CA TRP A 90 -3.90 2.16 23.24
C TRP A 90 -2.63 2.76 23.87
N LEU A 91 -1.98 2.04 24.78
CA LEU A 91 -0.61 2.29 25.21
C LEU A 91 0.33 1.68 24.16
N LEU A 92 1.06 2.54 23.44
CA LEU A 92 2.02 2.13 22.42
C LEU A 92 3.38 1.85 23.07
N LEU A 93 3.87 0.62 22.91
CA LEU A 93 5.20 0.18 23.33
C LEU A 93 6.03 -0.21 22.11
N HIS A 94 7.33 0.11 22.12
CA HIS A 94 8.33 -0.37 21.18
C HIS A 94 9.24 -1.35 21.93
N VAL A 95 9.38 -2.58 21.41
CA VAL A 95 10.03 -3.69 22.12
C VAL A 95 11.34 -4.03 21.44
N PHE A 96 12.44 -4.00 22.20
CA PHE A 96 13.76 -4.39 21.72
C PHE A 96 14.20 -5.67 22.46
N PRO A 97 14.64 -6.74 21.77
CA PRO A 97 15.01 -8.02 22.39
C PRO A 97 16.45 -8.00 22.93
N SER A 98 16.82 -6.88 23.55
CA SER A 98 18.16 -6.51 23.99
C SER A 98 18.08 -5.36 25.00
N VAL A 99 19.14 -5.17 25.79
CA VAL A 99 19.39 -3.93 26.55
C VAL A 99 20.40 -3.05 25.81
N PRO A 100 20.35 -1.71 25.95
CA PRO A 100 21.39 -0.83 25.44
C PRO A 100 22.72 -1.09 26.16
N GLN A 101 23.85 -0.87 25.48
CA GLN A 101 25.18 -1.17 26.04
C GLN A 101 25.57 -0.30 27.24
N GLN A 102 24.99 0.90 27.34
CA GLN A 102 25.14 1.84 28.46
C GLN A 102 23.82 2.60 28.65
N PRO A 103 23.50 3.09 29.86
CA PRO A 103 22.37 3.98 30.07
C PRO A 103 22.42 5.21 29.15
N GLY A 104 21.28 5.56 28.54
CA GLY A 104 21.19 6.67 27.57
C GLY A 104 21.61 6.34 26.13
N MET A 105 22.17 5.16 25.85
CA MET A 105 22.39 4.69 24.47
C MET A 105 21.12 4.11 23.85
N VAL A 106 21.09 4.05 22.52
CA VAL A 106 20.07 3.30 21.77
C VAL A 106 20.27 1.78 21.90
N CYS A 107 19.18 1.02 21.79
CA CYS A 107 19.21 -0.44 21.76
C CYS A 107 19.82 -0.95 20.43
N PRO A 108 20.49 -2.12 20.41
CA PRO A 108 20.83 -2.80 19.16
C PRO A 108 19.59 -3.01 18.28
N GLY A 109 19.59 -2.40 17.08
CA GLY A 109 18.46 -2.41 16.15
C GLY A 109 17.47 -1.23 16.31
N GLU A 110 17.72 -0.29 17.21
CA GLU A 110 16.94 0.95 17.34
C GLU A 110 17.47 2.05 16.41
N ASP A 111 16.61 2.50 15.48
CA ASP A 111 16.81 3.65 14.61
C ASP A 111 15.74 4.71 14.93
N LYS A 112 16.11 6.00 15.00
CA LYS A 112 15.17 7.09 15.23
C LYS A 112 14.04 7.15 14.18
N SER A 113 14.19 6.57 12.98
CA SER A 113 13.09 6.50 12.01
C SER A 113 11.92 5.62 12.44
N ILE A 114 12.08 4.70 13.41
CA ILE A 114 10.99 3.80 13.85
C ILE A 114 9.90 4.54 14.66
N TYR A 115 10.22 5.73 15.17
CA TYR A 115 9.31 6.58 15.93
C TYR A 115 8.63 7.66 15.07
N ARG A 116 9.12 7.91 13.84
CA ARG A 116 8.55 8.91 12.92
C ARG A 116 7.23 8.41 12.34
N ALA A 117 6.21 9.26 12.38
CA ALA A 117 4.83 8.96 11.96
C ALA A 117 4.62 8.93 10.43
N ARG A 118 5.59 8.43 9.66
CA ARG A 118 5.40 8.11 8.24
C ARG A 118 4.36 7.01 8.07
N ALA A 119 3.75 6.92 6.88
CA ALA A 119 2.73 5.94 6.51
C ALA A 119 3.25 4.49 6.36
N ARG A 120 4.03 4.00 7.33
CA ARG A 120 4.30 2.56 7.51
C ARG A 120 3.01 1.91 8.01
N ARG A 121 2.38 1.07 7.19
CA ARG A 121 1.41 0.08 7.66
C ARG A 121 2.17 -1.02 8.40
N TRP A 122 1.60 -1.49 9.50
CA TRP A 122 2.21 -2.49 10.38
C TRP A 122 1.22 -3.61 10.59
N ARG A 123 1.66 -4.87 10.41
CA ARG A 123 0.81 -6.06 10.47
C ARG A 123 0.09 -6.16 11.81
N ARG A 124 -1.24 -6.07 11.82
CA ARG A 124 -2.02 -6.00 13.08
C ARG A 124 -2.41 -7.39 13.59
N LEU A 125 -1.79 -7.79 14.69
CA LEU A 125 -1.92 -9.12 15.28
C LEU A 125 -2.48 -9.02 16.71
N TYR A 126 -3.60 -9.67 16.99
CA TYR A 126 -4.32 -9.60 18.26
C TYR A 126 -4.09 -10.87 19.08
N GLN A 127 -3.43 -10.78 20.24
CA GLN A 127 -3.26 -11.93 21.12
C GLN A 127 -4.49 -12.12 22.01
N VAL A 128 -5.06 -13.33 21.99
CA VAL A 128 -6.31 -13.67 22.69
C VAL A 128 -6.25 -15.14 23.10
N ASN A 129 -6.40 -15.45 24.39
CA ASN A 129 -6.45 -16.83 24.92
C ASN A 129 -5.28 -17.74 24.49
N GLY A 130 -4.10 -17.16 24.19
CA GLY A 130 -2.92 -17.89 23.70
C GLY A 130 -2.84 -18.06 22.17
N HIS A 131 -3.80 -17.52 21.41
CA HIS A 131 -3.76 -17.44 19.95
C HIS A 131 -3.33 -16.04 19.50
N LEU A 132 -2.57 -15.94 18.41
CA LEU A 132 -2.22 -14.68 17.76
C LEU A 132 -3.02 -14.52 16.45
N PHE A 133 -3.98 -13.60 16.43
CA PHE A 133 -4.99 -13.45 15.38
C PHE A 133 -4.72 -12.25 14.47
N GLN A 134 -4.53 -12.49 13.17
CA GLN A 134 -4.62 -11.42 12.16
C GLN A 134 -6.10 -11.20 11.82
N THR A 135 -6.52 -9.94 11.63
CA THR A 135 -7.82 -9.67 10.97
C THR A 135 -7.77 -10.24 9.57
N LYS A 136 -8.81 -10.97 9.14
CA LYS A 136 -8.94 -11.42 7.75
C LYS A 136 -10.33 -11.18 7.17
N ARG A 137 -10.34 -10.73 5.90
CA ARG A 137 -11.46 -10.84 4.95
C ARG A 137 -11.43 -12.21 4.30
N PHE A 138 -12.61 -12.73 3.95
CA PHE A 138 -12.74 -14.02 3.30
C PHE A 138 -13.55 -13.84 2.01
N ASN A 139 -12.86 -13.96 0.88
CA ASN A 139 -13.44 -13.96 -0.47
C ASN A 139 -14.17 -15.27 -0.82
N ARG A 140 -14.14 -16.26 0.09
CA ARG A 140 -14.73 -17.60 -0.05
C ARG A 140 -15.55 -17.94 1.19
N ASN A 141 -16.59 -18.78 1.04
CA ASN A 141 -17.60 -19.06 2.08
C ASN A 141 -17.12 -20.09 3.13
N VAL A 142 -16.18 -19.66 3.99
CA VAL A 142 -15.46 -20.53 4.95
C VAL A 142 -16.24 -20.81 6.24
N PRO A 143 -16.09 -21.98 6.88
CA PRO A 143 -16.69 -22.26 8.18
C PRO A 143 -15.98 -21.51 9.33
N CYS A 144 -16.75 -21.01 10.30
CA CYS A 144 -16.22 -20.46 11.55
C CYS A 144 -15.97 -21.61 12.55
N GLY A 145 -14.72 -21.81 12.95
CA GLY A 145 -14.25 -22.88 13.85
C GLY A 145 -14.75 -22.82 15.30
N ARG A 146 -15.86 -22.10 15.57
CA ARG A 146 -16.48 -22.04 16.90
C ARG A 146 -18.00 -22.03 16.91
N CYS A 147 -18.67 -21.36 15.97
CA CYS A 147 -20.12 -21.14 16.03
C CYS A 147 -20.94 -21.91 14.98
N ALA A 148 -20.31 -22.83 14.23
CA ALA A 148 -20.87 -23.61 13.12
C ALA A 148 -21.44 -22.81 11.91
N GLY A 149 -21.71 -21.51 12.07
CA GLY A 149 -21.99 -20.61 10.95
C GLY A 149 -20.76 -20.36 10.05
N ARG A 150 -20.98 -19.75 8.89
CA ARG A 150 -19.93 -19.43 7.91
C ARG A 150 -19.55 -17.94 7.91
N ILE A 151 -18.43 -17.61 7.27
CA ILE A 151 -17.88 -16.26 7.11
C ILE A 151 -17.93 -15.90 5.62
N TRP A 152 -18.60 -14.79 5.27
CA TRP A 152 -18.82 -14.32 3.89
C TRP A 152 -19.23 -12.83 3.84
N GLY A 153 -18.80 -12.09 2.81
CA GLY A 153 -19.24 -10.71 2.52
C GLY A 153 -18.16 -9.62 2.53
N LEU A 154 -18.58 -8.39 2.22
CA LEU A 154 -17.68 -7.27 1.82
C LEU A 154 -17.16 -6.38 2.96
N ARG A 155 -17.53 -6.61 4.23
CA ARG A 155 -17.00 -5.84 5.39
C ARG A 155 -16.65 -6.75 6.58
N THR A 156 -15.58 -6.38 7.29
CA THR A 156 -15.11 -6.88 8.61
C THR A 156 -15.51 -8.32 8.96
N GLN A 157 -14.87 -9.28 8.30
CA GLN A 157 -15.32 -10.67 8.25
C GLN A 157 -14.91 -11.51 9.47
N GLY A 158 -13.62 -11.59 9.77
CA GLY A 158 -13.13 -12.47 10.82
C GLY A 158 -11.68 -12.27 11.26
N TYR A 159 -11.17 -13.32 11.88
CA TYR A 159 -9.81 -13.49 12.36
C TYR A 159 -9.26 -14.84 11.89
N LYS A 160 -7.98 -14.88 11.49
CA LYS A 160 -7.18 -16.10 11.24
C LYS A 160 -6.08 -16.15 12.30
N CYS A 161 -5.97 -17.25 13.06
CA CYS A 161 -4.80 -17.43 13.93
C CYS A 161 -3.58 -17.74 13.07
N ILE A 162 -2.50 -16.98 13.18
CA ILE A 162 -1.31 -17.19 12.32
C ILE A 162 -0.52 -18.46 12.71
N ASN A 163 -0.75 -18.99 13.92
CA ASN A 163 -0.09 -20.21 14.40
C ASN A 163 -0.87 -21.46 13.96
N CYS A 164 -2.12 -21.63 14.41
CA CYS A 164 -2.91 -22.83 14.14
C CYS A 164 -3.93 -22.72 12.99
N ASN A 165 -3.89 -21.62 12.22
CA ASN A 165 -4.76 -21.36 11.07
C ASN A 165 -6.29 -21.38 11.33
N VAL A 166 -6.75 -21.44 12.60
CA VAL A 166 -8.20 -21.43 12.91
C VAL A 166 -8.87 -20.12 12.46
N LEU A 167 -10.00 -20.26 11.77
CA LEU A 167 -10.77 -19.15 11.18
C LEU A 167 -12.04 -18.88 12.02
N LEU A 168 -12.28 -17.61 12.37
CA LEU A 168 -13.35 -17.22 13.31
C LEU A 168 -14.01 -15.90 12.89
N HIS A 169 -15.30 -15.71 13.20
CA HIS A 169 -15.91 -14.36 13.15
C HIS A 169 -15.23 -13.44 14.17
N LYS A 170 -15.23 -12.12 13.90
CA LYS A 170 -14.71 -11.13 14.87
C LYS A 170 -15.40 -11.15 16.23
N ARG A 171 -16.65 -11.65 16.34
CA ARG A 171 -17.35 -11.86 17.63
C ARG A 171 -16.96 -13.13 18.38
N CYS A 172 -16.24 -14.07 17.76
CA CYS A 172 -15.98 -15.41 18.32
C CYS A 172 -14.60 -15.59 18.97
N HIS A 173 -13.65 -14.67 18.77
CA HIS A 173 -12.26 -14.79 19.29
C HIS A 173 -12.20 -15.00 20.82
N ARG A 174 -12.96 -14.23 21.59
CA ARG A 174 -13.02 -14.34 23.07
C ARG A 174 -13.72 -15.61 23.58
N LEU A 175 -14.32 -16.40 22.69
CA LEU A 175 -15.10 -17.61 23.04
C LEU A 175 -14.34 -18.92 22.76
N LEU A 176 -13.07 -18.86 22.35
CA LEU A 176 -12.21 -20.05 22.27
C LEU A 176 -11.76 -20.51 23.67
N PRO A 177 -11.58 -21.83 23.88
CA PRO A 177 -10.81 -22.34 25.02
C PRO A 177 -9.42 -21.71 25.09
N LEU A 178 -8.80 -21.73 26.27
CA LEU A 178 -7.42 -21.26 26.43
C LEU A 178 -6.43 -22.25 25.78
N THR A 179 -5.32 -21.70 25.29
CA THR A 179 -4.16 -22.33 24.65
C THR A 179 -4.33 -22.72 23.18
N CYS A 180 -3.38 -22.24 22.36
CA CYS A 180 -3.24 -22.60 20.96
C CYS A 180 -2.49 -23.94 20.86
N PRO A 181 -2.97 -24.95 20.10
CA PRO A 181 -2.40 -26.31 20.11
C PRO A 181 -0.91 -26.45 19.78
N LEU A 182 -0.31 -25.46 19.11
CA LEU A 182 1.11 -25.43 18.71
C LEU A 182 2.04 -24.78 19.75
N LEU A 183 1.57 -24.53 20.98
CA LEU A 183 2.38 -24.00 22.09
C LEU A 183 2.59 -25.02 23.23
N MET A 184 2.32 -26.30 23.01
CA MET A 184 2.67 -27.36 23.95
C MET A 184 4.15 -27.78 23.79
N ASP A 185 4.91 -27.53 24.86
CA ASP A 185 6.22 -28.05 25.24
C ASP A 185 7.43 -27.96 24.28
N PRO A 186 8.42 -27.10 24.62
CA PRO A 186 9.83 -27.38 24.37
C PRO A 186 10.45 -28.24 25.50
N VAL A 187 11.51 -28.98 25.16
CA VAL A 187 12.46 -29.74 26.02
C VAL A 187 12.15 -31.24 26.23
N MET A 188 13.17 -32.06 25.93
CA MET A 188 13.25 -33.52 26.06
C MET A 188 13.48 -34.01 27.51
N PRO A 189 13.26 -35.31 27.76
CA PRO A 189 14.19 -36.13 28.55
C PRO A 189 14.89 -37.21 27.70
N SER A 190 16.14 -37.50 28.01
CA SER A 190 16.99 -38.47 27.28
C SER A 190 17.33 -39.70 28.15
N GLN A 191 17.47 -40.90 27.55
CA GLN A 191 18.65 -41.81 27.66
C GLN A 191 18.40 -43.30 27.26
N GLU A 192 19.18 -43.75 26.28
CA GLU A 192 19.86 -45.07 26.11
C GLU A 192 19.10 -46.43 25.90
N PRO A 193 19.75 -47.47 25.29
CA PRO A 193 19.11 -48.71 24.75
C PRO A 193 19.75 -50.04 25.29
N PRO A 194 19.55 -51.27 24.73
CA PRO A 194 18.58 -51.80 23.75
C PRO A 194 17.57 -52.78 24.43
N PRO A 195 17.49 -54.15 24.30
CA PRO A 195 18.19 -55.20 23.51
C PRO A 195 17.29 -55.99 22.51
N ASP A 196 17.72 -57.18 22.07
CA ASP A 196 17.10 -58.06 21.04
C ASP A 196 15.94 -58.98 21.53
N ASP A 197 15.04 -59.45 20.63
CA ASP A 197 15.09 -60.85 20.12
C ASP A 197 14.23 -61.18 18.85
N LYS A 198 14.83 -61.99 17.95
CA LYS A 198 14.34 -62.92 16.87
C LYS A 198 12.98 -62.81 16.12
N GLY A 199 13.04 -63.15 14.81
CA GLY A 199 11.96 -63.62 13.90
C GLY A 199 11.91 -62.84 12.57
N GLU A 200 12.34 -63.33 11.39
CA GLU A 200 11.87 -64.45 10.54
C GLU A 200 10.40 -64.29 10.05
N GLU A 201 10.03 -64.37 8.76
CA GLU A 201 10.68 -64.95 7.56
C GLU A 201 10.66 -64.05 6.28
N ASP A 202 11.24 -64.56 5.19
CA ASP A 202 11.47 -63.97 3.86
C ASP A 202 10.22 -63.58 3.02
N LEU A 203 10.40 -62.65 2.06
CA LEU A 203 10.48 -62.98 0.61
C LEU A 203 10.70 -61.75 -0.31
N ALA A 204 11.66 -61.85 -1.24
CA ALA A 204 11.88 -60.97 -2.38
C ALA A 204 11.89 -61.77 -3.69
N PRO A 205 11.51 -61.18 -4.85
CA PRO A 205 12.51 -60.60 -5.76
C PRO A 205 12.15 -59.15 -6.22
N VAL A 206 13.07 -58.17 -6.26
CA VAL A 206 14.15 -57.91 -7.24
C VAL A 206 13.69 -57.25 -8.56
N LEU A 207 13.99 -55.95 -8.65
CA LEU A 207 14.25 -55.09 -9.83
C LEU A 207 13.20 -54.92 -10.95
N SER A 208 12.69 -53.69 -11.06
CA SER A 208 12.88 -52.83 -12.24
C SER A 208 12.96 -51.36 -11.80
N GLU A 209 13.73 -50.53 -12.51
CA GLU A 209 13.63 -49.06 -12.46
C GLU A 209 12.55 -48.61 -13.45
N ASP A 210 11.76 -47.57 -13.13
CA ASP A 210 11.67 -46.36 -13.97
C ASP A 210 10.84 -45.22 -13.32
N THR A 211 10.85 -44.06 -13.97
CA THR A 211 10.52 -42.74 -13.42
C THR A 211 9.07 -42.26 -13.51
N ASP A 212 8.83 -41.22 -12.72
CA ASP A 212 7.95 -40.06 -12.96
C ASP A 212 6.54 -40.05 -12.32
N GLY A 213 6.13 -38.85 -11.92
CA GLY A 213 4.96 -38.58 -11.10
C GLY A 213 3.88 -37.78 -11.83
N SER A 214 2.61 -38.14 -11.60
CA SER A 214 1.46 -37.44 -12.19
C SER A 214 0.58 -36.86 -11.09
N GLU A 215 0.64 -35.54 -10.89
CA GLU A 215 -0.28 -34.83 -10.00
C GLU A 215 -1.69 -34.76 -10.64
N THR A 216 -2.69 -35.29 -9.95
CA THR A 216 -4.08 -35.26 -10.41
C THR A 216 -4.69 -33.88 -10.27
N THR A 217 -4.89 -33.20 -11.40
CA THR A 217 -5.60 -31.91 -11.47
C THR A 217 -7.13 -32.10 -11.34
N PHE A 218 -7.78 -31.26 -10.53
CA PHE A 218 -9.23 -31.31 -10.34
C PHE A 218 -9.96 -30.37 -11.30
N LEU A 219 -10.89 -30.92 -12.09
CA LEU A 219 -11.77 -30.18 -12.99
C LEU A 219 -12.96 -29.57 -12.24
N ALA A 220 -13.23 -28.28 -12.47
CA ALA A 220 -14.51 -27.65 -12.18
C ALA A 220 -15.31 -27.50 -13.49
N VAL A 221 -16.58 -27.92 -13.50
CA VAL A 221 -17.42 -28.00 -14.70
C VAL A 221 -18.51 -26.93 -14.67
N VAL A 222 -18.73 -26.26 -15.81
CA VAL A 222 -19.91 -25.42 -16.08
C VAL A 222 -20.35 -25.64 -17.55
N ASP A 223 -21.57 -26.14 -17.75
CA ASP A 223 -22.25 -26.14 -19.05
C ASP A 223 -22.70 -24.71 -19.42
N GLY A 224 -22.75 -24.30 -20.69
CA GLY A 224 -22.47 -25.04 -21.92
C GLY A 224 -22.85 -24.22 -23.16
N ILE A 225 -22.98 -24.88 -24.33
CA ILE A 225 -23.24 -24.29 -25.68
C ILE A 225 -21.99 -23.61 -26.30
N GLY A 226 -21.65 -23.92 -27.56
CA GLY A 226 -20.87 -23.00 -28.40
C GLY A 226 -19.82 -23.59 -29.35
N GLY A 227 -19.23 -24.75 -29.04
CA GLY A 227 -18.49 -25.55 -30.04
C GLY A 227 -17.21 -24.94 -30.65
N MET A 228 -16.44 -24.13 -29.92
CA MET A 228 -15.03 -23.87 -30.25
C MET A 228 -14.10 -24.59 -29.29
N LYS A 229 -13.03 -25.23 -29.81
CA LYS A 229 -11.95 -25.76 -29.00
C LYS A 229 -11.11 -24.60 -28.48
N LEU A 230 -11.38 -24.15 -27.26
CA LEU A 230 -10.47 -23.28 -26.53
C LEU A 230 -9.15 -24.05 -26.34
N SER A 231 -8.08 -23.60 -27.00
CA SER A 231 -6.73 -24.03 -26.68
C SER A 231 -6.42 -23.69 -25.22
N GLN A 232 -5.51 -24.44 -24.58
CA GLN A 232 -5.02 -24.12 -23.23
C GLN A 232 -4.69 -22.62 -23.17
N ALA A 233 -5.41 -21.90 -22.31
CA ALA A 233 -5.35 -20.44 -22.29
C ALA A 233 -3.92 -20.01 -21.95
N LEU A 234 -3.36 -19.10 -22.74
CA LEU A 234 -2.02 -18.57 -22.51
C LEU A 234 -1.99 -17.93 -21.12
N VAL A 235 -1.16 -18.45 -20.22
CA VAL A 235 -0.74 -17.77 -19.00
C VAL A 235 0.67 -17.29 -19.25
N LEU A 236 0.84 -15.99 -19.48
CA LEU A 236 2.15 -15.37 -19.63
C LEU A 236 2.91 -15.43 -18.30
N GLY A 237 4.20 -15.73 -18.36
CA GLY A 237 5.10 -15.74 -17.21
C GLY A 237 6.41 -15.01 -17.48
N LEU A 238 7.25 -14.89 -16.46
CA LEU A 238 8.55 -14.21 -16.58
C LEU A 238 9.44 -14.74 -17.74
N PRO A 239 9.47 -16.06 -18.08
CA PRO A 239 10.25 -16.56 -19.21
C PRO A 239 9.83 -16.02 -20.59
N ASP A 240 8.60 -15.53 -20.76
CA ASP A 240 8.11 -14.99 -22.04
C ASP A 240 8.68 -13.60 -22.36
N PHE A 241 9.32 -12.96 -21.37
CA PHE A 241 9.86 -11.61 -21.49
C PHE A 241 11.40 -11.59 -21.57
N GLU A 242 11.94 -10.66 -22.36
CA GLU A 242 13.33 -10.21 -22.29
C GLU A 242 13.39 -8.99 -21.36
N LEU A 243 14.31 -8.97 -20.39
CA LEU A 243 14.53 -7.82 -19.51
C LEU A 243 15.62 -6.93 -20.11
N ILE A 244 15.28 -5.69 -20.51
CA ILE A 244 16.17 -4.82 -21.30
C ILE A 244 16.86 -3.75 -20.46
N ARG A 245 16.11 -3.12 -19.53
CA ARG A 245 16.60 -2.00 -18.72
C ARG A 245 15.81 -1.84 -17.44
N VAL A 246 16.40 -1.19 -16.44
CA VAL A 246 15.66 -0.63 -15.29
C VAL A 246 15.32 0.81 -15.64
N ILE A 247 14.05 1.21 -15.54
CA ILE A 247 13.59 2.54 -15.97
C ILE A 247 13.00 3.38 -14.83
N GLY A 248 12.72 2.77 -13.67
CA GLY A 248 12.24 3.52 -12.51
C GLY A 248 12.15 2.65 -11.26
N ARG A 249 11.98 3.31 -10.10
CA ARG A 249 11.84 2.66 -8.80
C ARG A 249 10.90 3.45 -7.88
N GLY A 250 9.80 2.83 -7.48
CA GLY A 250 8.88 3.34 -6.46
C GLY A 250 9.19 2.77 -5.07
N SER A 251 8.44 3.19 -4.06
CA SER A 251 8.63 2.76 -2.66
C SER A 251 8.53 1.24 -2.44
N TYR A 252 7.74 0.55 -3.26
CA TYR A 252 7.45 -0.89 -3.15
C TYR A 252 7.72 -1.68 -4.45
N ALA A 253 8.15 -1.00 -5.52
CA ALA A 253 8.21 -1.56 -6.88
C ALA A 253 9.51 -1.18 -7.61
N LYS A 254 10.05 -2.12 -8.40
CA LYS A 254 11.08 -1.86 -9.41
C LYS A 254 10.41 -1.92 -10.79
N VAL A 255 10.67 -0.94 -11.66
CA VAL A 255 10.08 -0.87 -13.01
C VAL A 255 11.17 -1.17 -14.04
N LEU A 256 10.92 -2.15 -14.89
CA LEU A 256 11.83 -2.56 -15.96
C LEU A 256 11.21 -2.30 -17.33
N LEU A 257 12.03 -1.91 -18.30
CA LEU A 257 11.70 -2.03 -19.72
C LEU A 257 11.90 -3.49 -20.12
N VAL A 258 10.88 -4.08 -20.73
CA VAL A 258 10.86 -5.47 -21.17
C VAL A 258 10.36 -5.58 -22.61
N ARG A 259 10.69 -6.68 -23.28
CA ARG A 259 10.10 -7.07 -24.56
C ARG A 259 9.38 -8.40 -24.43
N LEU A 260 8.20 -8.53 -25.01
CA LEU A 260 7.47 -9.81 -25.09
C LEU A 260 7.96 -10.60 -26.31
N LYS A 261 8.51 -11.80 -26.10
CA LYS A 261 9.15 -12.62 -27.15
C LYS A 261 8.18 -13.18 -28.21
N LYS A 262 6.86 -13.05 -28.00
CA LYS A 262 5.82 -13.51 -28.96
C LYS A 262 5.67 -12.53 -30.13
N ASN A 263 5.75 -11.22 -29.88
CA ASN A 263 5.43 -10.15 -30.82
C ASN A 263 6.54 -9.08 -30.93
N GLU A 264 7.65 -9.25 -30.21
CA GLU A 264 8.75 -8.28 -30.07
C GLU A 264 8.32 -6.88 -29.56
N GLN A 265 7.13 -6.75 -28.95
CA GLN A 265 6.63 -5.47 -28.45
C GLN A 265 7.23 -5.09 -27.09
N MET A 266 7.40 -3.79 -26.89
CA MET A 266 8.01 -3.19 -25.70
C MET A 266 6.95 -2.81 -24.65
N TYR A 267 7.16 -3.24 -23.41
CA TYR A 267 6.28 -2.92 -22.27
C TYR A 267 7.10 -2.44 -21.06
N ALA A 268 6.46 -1.72 -20.15
CA ALA A 268 7.01 -1.50 -18.82
C ALA A 268 6.48 -2.60 -17.88
N MET A 269 7.35 -3.18 -17.05
CA MET A 269 7.03 -4.22 -16.11
C MET A 269 7.24 -3.70 -14.68
N LYS A 270 6.14 -3.40 -13.98
CA LYS A 270 6.14 -3.01 -12.57
C LYS A 270 6.23 -4.29 -11.73
N VAL A 271 7.32 -4.45 -10.98
CA VAL A 271 7.61 -5.64 -10.18
C VAL A 271 7.51 -5.31 -8.69
N VAL A 272 6.52 -5.88 -8.02
CA VAL A 272 6.27 -5.75 -6.58
C VAL A 272 6.69 -7.05 -5.89
N LYS A 273 7.38 -6.98 -4.75
CA LYS A 273 7.67 -8.18 -3.96
C LYS A 273 6.48 -8.56 -3.09
N LYS A 274 6.11 -9.84 -3.07
CA LYS A 274 5.09 -10.39 -2.15
C LYS A 274 5.50 -10.25 -0.67
N GLU A 275 6.81 -10.20 -0.37
CA GLU A 275 7.30 -9.92 1.00
C GLU A 275 6.92 -8.53 1.55
N LEU A 276 6.36 -7.64 0.72
CA LEU A 276 5.92 -6.29 1.11
C LEU A 276 4.38 -6.17 1.21
N VAL A 277 3.65 -7.25 0.95
CA VAL A 277 2.19 -7.34 1.04
C VAL A 277 1.87 -8.16 2.27
N HIS A 278 1.38 -7.53 3.35
CA HIS A 278 1.30 -8.15 4.67
C HIS A 278 -0.11 -8.23 5.25
N ASP A 279 -0.94 -7.22 4.99
CA ASP A 279 -2.31 -7.10 5.48
C ASP A 279 -3.32 -7.04 4.33
N ASP A 280 -4.60 -7.25 4.65
CA ASP A 280 -5.70 -7.20 3.67
C ASP A 280 -5.81 -5.85 2.95
N GLU A 281 -5.32 -4.77 3.56
CA GLU A 281 -5.27 -3.43 2.94
C GLU A 281 -4.24 -3.35 1.78
N ASP A 282 -3.30 -4.28 1.72
CA ASP A 282 -2.27 -4.37 0.69
C ASP A 282 -2.73 -5.34 -0.43
N ILE A 283 -3.57 -6.33 -0.10
CA ILE A 283 -4.25 -7.20 -1.08
C ILE A 283 -5.38 -6.44 -1.78
N ASP A 284 -6.19 -5.68 -1.02
CA ASP A 284 -7.16 -4.71 -1.54
C ASP A 284 -6.47 -3.74 -2.53
N TRP A 285 -5.25 -3.29 -2.20
CA TRP A 285 -4.44 -2.38 -3.04
C TRP A 285 -4.03 -3.04 -4.37
N VAL A 286 -3.54 -4.28 -4.35
CA VAL A 286 -3.21 -5.05 -5.58
C VAL A 286 -4.45 -5.23 -6.47
N GLN A 287 -5.60 -5.57 -5.89
CA GLN A 287 -6.83 -5.80 -6.65
C GLN A 287 -7.46 -4.50 -7.17
N THR A 288 -7.41 -3.42 -6.37
CA THR A 288 -7.80 -2.07 -6.83
C THR A 288 -6.92 -1.61 -7.99
N GLU A 289 -5.59 -1.76 -7.90
CA GLU A 289 -4.68 -1.38 -8.98
C GLU A 289 -5.01 -2.15 -10.27
N LYS A 290 -5.20 -3.48 -10.21
CA LYS A 290 -5.64 -4.31 -11.35
C LYS A 290 -6.96 -3.81 -11.95
N HIS A 291 -7.98 -3.55 -11.13
CA HIS A 291 -9.30 -3.15 -11.65
C HIS A 291 -9.32 -1.72 -12.22
N VAL A 292 -8.60 -0.78 -11.60
CA VAL A 292 -8.42 0.56 -12.17
C VAL A 292 -7.70 0.48 -13.52
N PHE A 293 -6.67 -0.37 -13.64
CA PHE A 293 -5.98 -0.63 -14.91
C PHE A 293 -6.90 -1.21 -16.02
N GLU A 294 -7.79 -2.14 -15.67
CA GLU A 294 -8.81 -2.70 -16.57
C GLU A 294 -9.73 -1.59 -17.14
N GLN A 295 -10.18 -0.66 -16.28
CA GLN A 295 -11.01 0.47 -16.70
C GLN A 295 -10.23 1.57 -17.43
N ALA A 296 -9.00 1.84 -17.02
CA ALA A 296 -8.11 2.87 -17.55
C ALA A 296 -7.74 2.62 -19.03
N SER A 297 -7.69 1.35 -19.44
CA SER A 297 -7.30 0.93 -20.80
C SER A 297 -8.23 1.44 -21.93
N ALA A 298 -9.33 2.11 -21.61
CA ALA A 298 -10.22 2.78 -22.58
C ALA A 298 -9.96 4.29 -22.76
N ASN A 299 -9.05 4.91 -22.01
CA ASN A 299 -8.79 6.36 -22.07
C ASN A 299 -7.39 6.69 -22.64
N PRO A 300 -7.25 7.63 -23.59
CA PRO A 300 -5.97 7.90 -24.26
C PRO A 300 -4.91 8.61 -23.40
N PHE A 301 -5.32 9.16 -22.25
CA PHE A 301 -4.46 9.86 -21.27
C PHE A 301 -4.19 9.04 -19.99
N LEU A 302 -4.52 7.76 -20.02
CA LEU A 302 -4.18 6.78 -18.99
C LEU A 302 -3.23 5.72 -19.56
N VAL A 303 -2.41 5.10 -18.71
CA VAL A 303 -1.54 3.97 -19.07
C VAL A 303 -2.35 2.68 -19.07
N GLY A 304 -2.35 1.96 -20.19
CA GLY A 304 -3.04 0.66 -20.31
C GLY A 304 -2.29 -0.49 -19.64
N LEU A 305 -3.04 -1.52 -19.19
CA LEU A 305 -2.51 -2.79 -18.71
C LEU A 305 -2.58 -3.84 -19.80
N HIS A 306 -1.47 -4.54 -20.04
CA HIS A 306 -1.38 -5.68 -20.95
C HIS A 306 -1.63 -7.00 -20.23
N SER A 307 -0.91 -7.28 -19.13
CA SER A 307 -1.08 -8.54 -18.39
C SER A 307 -0.59 -8.45 -16.94
N CYS A 308 -1.10 -9.34 -16.08
CA CYS A 308 -0.60 -9.58 -14.73
C CYS A 308 -0.21 -11.05 -14.58
N PHE A 309 0.92 -11.32 -13.93
CA PHE A 309 1.36 -12.67 -13.56
C PHE A 309 2.23 -12.65 -12.29
N GLN A 310 2.53 -13.82 -11.74
CA GLN A 310 3.25 -13.93 -10.46
C GLN A 310 4.31 -15.05 -10.44
N THR A 311 5.23 -14.94 -9.49
CA THR A 311 6.07 -16.05 -9.02
C THR A 311 5.78 -16.29 -7.54
N GLN A 312 6.48 -17.25 -6.90
CA GLN A 312 6.37 -17.49 -5.45
C GLN A 312 6.73 -16.24 -4.60
N SER A 313 7.54 -15.32 -5.15
CA SER A 313 8.12 -14.18 -4.44
C SER A 313 7.65 -12.81 -4.92
N ARG A 314 7.08 -12.69 -6.13
CA ARG A 314 6.81 -11.40 -6.79
C ARG A 314 5.49 -11.40 -7.56
N LEU A 315 4.94 -10.20 -7.69
CA LEU A 315 3.85 -9.84 -8.60
C LEU A 315 4.40 -8.97 -9.72
N PHE A 316 3.89 -9.18 -10.93
CA PHE A 316 4.32 -8.49 -12.14
C PHE A 316 3.10 -7.89 -12.84
N LEU A 317 3.11 -6.57 -13.04
CA LEU A 317 2.12 -5.87 -13.86
C LEU A 317 2.84 -5.38 -15.13
N VAL A 318 2.43 -5.88 -16.29
CA VAL A 318 2.94 -5.52 -17.61
C VAL A 318 2.02 -4.47 -18.21
N ILE A 319 2.54 -3.26 -18.36
CA ILE A 319 1.81 -2.05 -18.73
C ILE A 319 2.44 -1.40 -19.97
N GLU A 320 1.68 -0.53 -20.63
CA GLU A 320 2.13 0.25 -21.78
C GLU A 320 3.46 0.99 -21.53
N TYR A 321 4.41 0.90 -22.46
CA TYR A 321 5.69 1.61 -22.35
C TYR A 321 5.64 3.02 -22.95
N VAL A 322 5.70 4.04 -22.09
CA VAL A 322 5.59 5.45 -22.46
C VAL A 322 6.98 6.09 -22.54
N LYS A 323 7.47 6.37 -23.76
CA LYS A 323 8.90 6.65 -24.05
C LYS A 323 9.38 8.10 -23.83
N GLY A 324 8.49 9.07 -23.64
CA GLY A 324 8.86 10.49 -23.56
C GLY A 324 9.35 10.94 -22.18
N GLY A 325 9.48 10.03 -21.23
CA GLY A 325 9.79 10.33 -19.83
C GLY A 325 8.56 10.88 -19.08
N ASP A 326 8.82 11.68 -18.05
CA ASP A 326 7.80 12.24 -17.15
C ASP A 326 7.92 13.77 -17.01
N LEU A 327 6.89 14.40 -16.44
CA LEU A 327 6.87 15.84 -16.20
C LEU A 327 7.89 16.31 -15.14
N MET A 328 8.36 15.45 -14.23
CA MET A 328 9.42 15.81 -13.28
C MET A 328 10.75 15.99 -14.03
N PHE A 329 11.15 15.03 -14.86
CA PHE A 329 12.34 15.12 -15.71
C PHE A 329 12.24 16.28 -16.71
N HIS A 330 11.06 16.49 -17.31
CA HIS A 330 10.82 17.66 -18.17
C HIS A 330 10.96 18.99 -17.41
N MET A 331 10.42 19.07 -16.19
CA MET A 331 10.55 20.25 -15.31
C MET A 331 11.99 20.49 -14.84
N GLN A 332 12.77 19.45 -14.55
CA GLN A 332 14.20 19.60 -14.20
C GLN A 332 15.00 20.23 -15.36
N ARG A 333 14.68 19.86 -16.61
CA ARG A 333 15.33 20.40 -17.82
C ARG A 333 14.86 21.82 -18.16
N GLN A 334 13.55 22.09 -18.14
CA GLN A 334 12.98 23.40 -18.52
C GLN A 334 12.99 24.43 -17.37
N ARG A 335 13.07 23.98 -16.12
CA ARG A 335 12.90 24.74 -14.86
C ARG A 335 11.53 25.37 -14.64
N LYS A 336 10.87 25.88 -15.67
CA LYS A 336 9.53 26.47 -15.64
C LYS A 336 8.92 26.42 -17.05
N LEU A 337 7.64 26.10 -17.14
CA LEU A 337 6.90 26.09 -18.41
C LEU A 337 6.19 27.43 -18.68
N PRO A 338 5.95 27.78 -19.96
CA PRO A 338 4.97 28.80 -20.34
C PRO A 338 3.55 28.39 -19.91
N GLU A 339 2.69 29.37 -19.64
CA GLU A 339 1.29 29.13 -19.24
C GLU A 339 0.47 28.36 -20.29
N GLU A 340 0.91 28.35 -21.54
CA GLU A 340 0.29 27.61 -22.64
C GLU A 340 0.61 26.12 -22.59
N HIS A 341 1.86 25.76 -22.30
CA HIS A 341 2.26 24.36 -22.09
C HIS A 341 1.58 23.80 -20.83
N ALA A 342 1.60 24.57 -19.74
CA ALA A 342 0.93 24.22 -18.49
C ALA A 342 -0.61 24.09 -18.66
N ARG A 343 -1.22 24.86 -19.58
CA ARG A 343 -2.65 24.75 -19.90
C ARG A 343 -2.97 23.49 -20.70
N PHE A 344 -2.14 23.14 -21.67
CA PHE A 344 -2.30 21.92 -22.47
C PHE A 344 -2.25 20.68 -21.56
N TYR A 345 -1.14 20.47 -20.84
CA TYR A 345 -0.99 19.32 -19.95
C TYR A 345 -2.07 19.28 -18.86
N ALA A 346 -2.42 20.42 -18.25
CA ALA A 346 -3.48 20.47 -17.24
C ALA A 346 -4.87 20.13 -17.83
N ALA A 347 -5.15 20.46 -19.09
CA ALA A 347 -6.42 20.10 -19.73
C ALA A 347 -6.52 18.60 -20.01
N GLU A 348 -5.44 17.96 -20.46
CA GLU A 348 -5.40 16.50 -20.64
C GLU A 348 -5.49 15.75 -19.30
N ILE A 349 -4.79 16.22 -18.25
CA ILE A 349 -4.93 15.68 -16.89
C ILE A 349 -6.37 15.86 -16.38
N CYS A 350 -7.04 16.98 -16.66
CA CYS A 350 -8.45 17.18 -16.32
C CYS A 350 -9.37 16.13 -16.99
N ILE A 351 -9.10 15.74 -18.24
CA ILE A 351 -9.86 14.68 -18.93
C ILE A 351 -9.61 13.33 -18.26
N ALA A 352 -8.34 12.98 -18.01
CA ALA A 352 -7.94 11.73 -17.35
C ALA A 352 -8.55 11.58 -15.95
N LEU A 353 -8.51 12.64 -15.13
CA LEU A 353 -9.13 12.67 -13.80
C LEU A 353 -10.65 12.57 -13.87
N ASN A 354 -11.31 13.34 -14.76
CA ASN A 354 -12.77 13.28 -14.88
C ASN A 354 -13.25 11.88 -15.29
N PHE A 355 -12.54 11.21 -16.20
CA PHE A 355 -12.85 9.82 -16.55
C PHE A 355 -12.79 8.89 -15.33
N LEU A 356 -11.76 8.99 -14.50
CA LEU A 356 -11.66 8.22 -13.25
C LEU A 356 -12.79 8.58 -12.27
N HIS A 357 -13.13 9.86 -12.14
CA HIS A 357 -14.20 10.34 -11.25
C HIS A 357 -15.59 9.84 -11.69
N GLU A 358 -15.87 9.82 -13.00
CA GLU A 358 -17.09 9.23 -13.59
C GLU A 358 -17.19 7.71 -13.39
N LYS A 359 -16.05 7.02 -13.21
CA LYS A 359 -15.99 5.60 -12.81
C LYS A 359 -16.08 5.37 -11.30
N GLY A 360 -16.15 6.43 -10.49
CA GLY A 360 -16.13 6.33 -9.03
C GLY A 360 -14.74 5.99 -8.45
N ILE A 361 -13.67 6.46 -9.11
CA ILE A 361 -12.27 6.23 -8.75
C ILE A 361 -11.62 7.58 -8.40
N ILE A 362 -11.14 7.75 -7.16
CA ILE A 362 -10.26 8.86 -6.76
C ILE A 362 -8.80 8.43 -7.02
N TYR A 363 -7.95 9.27 -7.61
CA TYR A 363 -6.59 8.89 -8.01
C TYR A 363 -5.55 9.01 -6.86
N ARG A 364 -5.62 10.09 -6.07
CA ARG A 364 -4.91 10.35 -4.80
C ARG A 364 -3.38 10.46 -4.82
N ASP A 365 -2.70 10.26 -5.95
CA ASP A 365 -1.25 10.46 -6.06
C ASP A 365 -0.82 11.11 -7.38
N LEU A 366 -1.53 12.18 -7.76
CA LEU A 366 -1.11 13.07 -8.84
C LEU A 366 0.11 13.88 -8.41
N LYS A 367 1.23 13.65 -9.08
CA LYS A 367 2.52 14.36 -8.93
C LYS A 367 3.24 14.42 -10.27
N LEU A 368 4.23 15.29 -10.42
CA LEU A 368 4.99 15.45 -11.68
C LEU A 368 5.57 14.12 -12.20
N ASP A 369 6.08 13.27 -11.30
CA ASP A 369 6.69 11.97 -11.61
C ASP A 369 5.67 10.93 -12.15
N ASN A 370 4.38 11.11 -11.83
CA ASN A 370 3.30 10.21 -12.23
C ASN A 370 2.57 10.67 -13.51
N VAL A 371 2.97 11.80 -14.10
CA VAL A 371 2.47 12.28 -15.40
C VAL A 371 3.54 12.01 -16.45
N LEU A 372 3.40 10.91 -17.18
CA LEU A 372 4.28 10.52 -18.26
C LEU A 372 3.96 11.33 -19.53
N LEU A 373 4.91 11.44 -20.47
CA LEU A 373 4.71 11.99 -21.80
C LEU A 373 4.88 10.90 -22.86
N ASP A 374 3.91 10.76 -23.77
CA ASP A 374 4.06 9.85 -24.91
C ASP A 374 5.00 10.38 -26.00
N HIS A 375 5.28 9.55 -27.00
CA HIS A 375 6.22 9.86 -28.07
C HIS A 375 5.83 11.07 -28.96
N GLU A 376 4.61 11.59 -28.82
CA GLU A 376 4.14 12.79 -29.52
C GLU A 376 4.13 14.01 -28.61
N GLY A 377 3.93 13.81 -27.30
CA GLY A 377 3.96 14.83 -26.26
C GLY A 377 2.68 14.96 -25.45
N HIS A 378 1.71 14.05 -25.61
CA HIS A 378 0.51 14.03 -24.78
C HIS A 378 0.79 13.36 -23.44
N VAL A 379 0.04 13.72 -22.40
CA VAL A 379 0.20 13.11 -21.07
C VAL A 379 -0.35 11.68 -21.00
N LYS A 380 0.21 10.86 -20.10
CA LYS A 380 -0.40 9.64 -19.59
C LYS A 380 -0.21 9.53 -18.07
N LEU A 381 -1.30 9.44 -17.30
CA LEU A 381 -1.23 9.19 -15.85
C LEU A 381 -0.88 7.72 -15.57
N THR A 382 0.01 7.46 -14.62
CA THR A 382 0.46 6.10 -14.23
C THR A 382 0.32 5.82 -12.72
N ASP A 383 0.79 4.65 -12.27
CA ASP A 383 0.85 4.19 -10.87
C ASP A 383 -0.49 4.28 -10.10
N TYR A 384 -1.46 3.45 -10.48
CA TYR A 384 -2.80 3.44 -9.89
C TYR A 384 -2.89 2.84 -8.49
N GLY A 385 -1.79 2.37 -7.89
CA GLY A 385 -1.79 1.80 -6.55
C GLY A 385 -2.47 2.69 -5.48
N MET A 386 -2.29 4.00 -5.54
CA MET A 386 -2.92 4.90 -4.55
C MET A 386 -4.41 5.15 -4.78
N CYS A 387 -5.04 4.62 -5.84
CA CYS A 387 -6.43 4.87 -6.16
C CYS A 387 -7.42 4.45 -5.06
N LYS A 388 -8.65 4.98 -5.12
CA LYS A 388 -9.80 4.49 -4.38
C LYS A 388 -11.02 4.36 -5.29
N GLU A 389 -11.33 3.13 -5.67
CA GLU A 389 -12.53 2.75 -6.39
C GLU A 389 -13.79 2.67 -5.51
N GLY A 390 -14.96 2.57 -6.17
CA GLY A 390 -16.25 2.29 -5.55
C GLY A 390 -16.89 3.50 -4.85
N ILE A 391 -16.48 4.72 -5.19
CA ILE A 391 -17.00 5.97 -4.64
C ILE A 391 -18.18 6.44 -5.49
N GLN A 392 -19.41 6.37 -4.96
CA GLN A 392 -20.60 6.90 -5.63
C GLN A 392 -20.71 8.42 -5.43
N PRO A 393 -21.54 9.14 -6.21
CA PRO A 393 -21.75 10.59 -6.02
C PRO A 393 -22.26 10.92 -4.60
N GLY A 394 -21.37 11.47 -3.76
CA GLY A 394 -21.64 11.80 -2.35
C GLY A 394 -20.99 10.84 -1.34
N ASP A 395 -20.40 9.72 -1.77
CA ASP A 395 -19.55 8.90 -0.92
C ASP A 395 -18.20 9.58 -0.62
N THR A 396 -17.57 9.16 0.47
CA THR A 396 -16.28 9.67 0.93
C THR A 396 -15.38 8.54 1.47
N THR A 397 -14.11 8.87 1.71
CA THR A 397 -13.11 7.99 2.31
C THR A 397 -12.16 8.77 3.20
N SER A 398 -11.46 8.10 4.13
CA SER A 398 -10.60 8.71 5.16
C SER A 398 -9.21 8.07 5.27
N THR A 399 -8.74 7.39 4.22
CA THR A 399 -7.34 6.90 4.20
C THR A 399 -6.38 8.09 4.13
N PHE A 400 -5.48 8.23 5.09
CA PHE A 400 -4.35 9.16 4.98
C PHE A 400 -3.32 8.59 3.99
N CYS A 401 -3.16 9.22 2.82
CA CYS A 401 -2.28 8.78 1.73
C CYS A 401 -1.97 9.91 0.75
N GLY A 402 -1.10 9.65 -0.23
CA GLY A 402 -0.61 10.60 -1.23
C GLY A 402 0.80 11.11 -0.94
N THR A 403 1.46 11.67 -1.96
CA THR A 403 2.82 12.24 -1.83
C THR A 403 2.79 13.59 -1.08
N PRO A 404 3.62 13.83 -0.04
CA PRO A 404 3.48 14.94 0.91
C PRO A 404 3.22 16.35 0.35
N ASN A 405 3.90 16.76 -0.74
CA ASN A 405 3.71 18.07 -1.37
C ASN A 405 2.31 18.26 -1.99
N TYR A 406 1.61 17.18 -2.32
CA TYR A 406 0.33 17.18 -3.04
C TYR A 406 -0.87 16.82 -2.15
N ILE A 407 -0.64 16.46 -0.87
CA ILE A 407 -1.73 16.08 0.05
C ILE A 407 -2.67 17.27 0.28
N ALA A 408 -3.97 17.03 0.15
CA ALA A 408 -5.00 18.05 0.29
C ALA A 408 -5.25 18.43 1.78
N PRO A 409 -5.61 19.69 2.09
CA PRO A 409 -5.83 20.15 3.46
C PRO A 409 -6.85 19.31 4.24
N GLU A 410 -7.91 18.81 3.59
CA GLU A 410 -8.89 17.93 4.23
C GLU A 410 -8.28 16.61 4.73
N ILE A 411 -7.37 15.99 3.96
CA ILE A 411 -6.66 14.76 4.39
C ILE A 411 -5.79 15.07 5.62
N LEU A 412 -5.12 16.22 5.64
CA LEU A 412 -4.27 16.63 6.77
C LEU A 412 -5.05 16.98 8.04
N ARG A 413 -6.32 17.36 7.93
CA ARG A 413 -7.24 17.53 9.07
C ARG A 413 -7.85 16.20 9.56
N GLY A 414 -7.70 15.11 8.79
CA GLY A 414 -8.39 13.85 9.05
C GLY A 414 -9.90 13.91 8.72
N GLU A 415 -10.30 14.77 7.78
CA GLU A 415 -11.67 14.87 7.30
C GLU A 415 -11.96 13.75 6.28
N ASP A 416 -13.20 13.24 6.26
CA ASP A 416 -13.67 12.37 5.18
C ASP A 416 -13.70 13.16 3.85
N TYR A 417 -13.06 12.63 2.80
CA TYR A 417 -12.83 13.31 1.53
C TYR A 417 -13.33 12.51 0.31
N GLY A 418 -13.48 13.19 -0.83
CA GLY A 418 -13.85 12.60 -2.12
C GLY A 418 -12.91 13.03 -3.24
N PHE A 419 -13.43 13.19 -4.46
CA PHE A 419 -12.69 13.64 -5.66
C PHE A 419 -11.99 15.00 -5.53
N SER A 420 -12.31 15.79 -4.49
CA SER A 420 -11.73 17.12 -4.24
C SER A 420 -10.21 17.13 -4.12
N VAL A 421 -9.61 16.02 -3.67
CA VAL A 421 -8.18 15.90 -3.39
C VAL A 421 -7.34 15.87 -4.67
N ASP A 422 -7.87 15.29 -5.75
CA ASP A 422 -7.19 15.25 -7.05
C ASP A 422 -7.16 16.65 -7.70
N TRP A 423 -8.25 17.42 -7.56
CA TRP A 423 -8.32 18.80 -8.03
C TRP A 423 -7.38 19.74 -7.24
N TRP A 424 -7.13 19.46 -5.96
CA TRP A 424 -6.08 20.15 -5.20
C TRP A 424 -4.68 19.79 -5.72
N ALA A 425 -4.38 18.51 -5.90
CA ALA A 425 -3.09 18.05 -6.40
C ALA A 425 -2.79 18.60 -7.80
N LEU A 426 -3.80 18.69 -8.68
CA LEU A 426 -3.68 19.39 -9.97
C LEU A 426 -3.33 20.88 -9.77
N GLY A 427 -3.94 21.55 -8.80
CA GLY A 427 -3.58 22.93 -8.44
C GLY A 427 -2.12 23.10 -8.04
N VAL A 428 -1.55 22.13 -7.30
CA VAL A 428 -0.13 22.10 -6.92
C VAL A 428 0.74 21.89 -8.15
N LEU A 429 0.45 20.87 -8.96
CA LEU A 429 1.19 20.52 -10.18
C LEU A 429 1.16 21.67 -11.20
N MET A 430 0.01 22.34 -11.38
CA MET A 430 -0.12 23.55 -12.19
C MET A 430 0.71 24.73 -11.63
N PHE A 431 0.80 24.88 -10.31
CA PHE A 431 1.67 25.88 -9.71
C PHE A 431 3.13 25.57 -10.01
N GLU A 432 3.56 24.32 -9.83
CA GLU A 432 4.94 23.88 -10.10
C GLU A 432 5.32 24.12 -11.57
N MET A 433 4.50 23.67 -12.52
CA MET A 433 4.71 23.92 -13.95
C MET A 433 4.90 25.41 -14.26
N MET A 434 4.06 26.28 -13.70
CA MET A 434 4.06 27.72 -14.01
C MET A 434 5.04 28.54 -13.14
N ALA A 435 5.47 28.06 -11.97
CA ALA A 435 6.34 28.78 -11.05
C ALA A 435 7.79 28.26 -11.01
N GLY A 436 8.00 26.99 -11.40
CA GLY A 436 9.29 26.30 -11.34
C GLY A 436 9.72 25.84 -9.95
N ARG A 437 8.75 25.69 -9.03
CA ARG A 437 8.93 25.29 -7.62
C ARG A 437 7.58 24.99 -6.96
N SER A 438 7.57 24.32 -5.82
CA SER A 438 6.34 24.02 -5.06
C SER A 438 5.68 25.30 -4.51
N PRO A 439 4.33 25.36 -4.40
CA PRO A 439 3.61 26.42 -3.69
C PRO A 439 3.91 26.47 -2.19
N PHE A 440 4.51 25.42 -1.64
CA PHE A 440 4.86 25.27 -0.21
C PHE A 440 6.36 25.42 0.06
N ASP A 441 7.20 25.62 -0.97
CA ASP A 441 8.63 25.87 -0.81
C ASP A 441 8.89 27.14 -0.01
N ILE A 442 9.39 26.96 1.21
CA ILE A 442 9.91 28.04 2.05
C ILE A 442 11.41 27.89 2.08
N ILE A 443 12.10 28.86 1.51
CA ILE A 443 13.56 28.96 1.62
C ILE A 443 13.87 29.42 3.05
N THR A 444 14.40 28.51 3.87
CA THR A 444 14.81 28.76 5.26
C THR A 444 16.12 28.03 5.53
N ASP A 445 17.08 28.74 6.11
CA ASP A 445 18.39 28.18 6.50
C ASP A 445 18.32 27.30 7.77
N ASN A 446 17.15 27.23 8.43
CA ASN A 446 16.97 26.46 9.67
C ASN A 446 16.55 24.99 9.38
N PRO A 447 17.35 23.98 9.76
CA PRO A 447 17.11 22.57 9.37
C PRO A 447 15.78 21.99 9.83
N ASP A 448 15.26 22.40 10.99
CA ASP A 448 14.02 21.85 11.58
C ASP A 448 12.78 22.15 10.74
N MET A 449 12.86 23.16 9.86
CA MET A 449 11.79 23.55 8.94
C MET A 449 11.71 22.65 7.70
N ASN A 450 12.65 21.72 7.50
CA ASN A 450 12.64 20.74 6.41
C ASN A 450 11.98 19.40 6.83
N THR A 451 10.96 19.48 7.68
CA THR A 451 10.19 18.35 8.23
C THR A 451 8.86 18.16 7.49
N GLU A 452 8.38 16.92 7.39
CA GLU A 452 7.07 16.61 6.80
C GLU A 452 5.94 17.26 7.61
N GLU A 453 6.10 17.29 8.93
CA GLU A 453 5.20 17.93 9.89
C GLU A 453 5.09 19.45 9.65
N TYR A 454 6.20 20.14 9.37
CA TYR A 454 6.17 21.57 9.04
C TYR A 454 5.54 21.82 7.67
N LEU A 455 5.83 20.99 6.67
CA LEU A 455 5.16 21.04 5.36
C LEU A 455 3.64 20.91 5.51
N PHE A 456 3.16 19.99 6.35
CA PHE A 456 1.73 19.85 6.62
C PHE A 456 1.12 21.08 7.31
N GLN A 457 1.81 21.69 8.29
CA GLN A 457 1.38 22.98 8.86
C GLN A 457 1.31 24.08 7.80
N VAL A 458 2.28 24.12 6.87
CA VAL A 458 2.33 25.10 5.77
C VAL A 458 1.16 24.91 4.80
N ILE A 459 0.83 23.66 4.43
CA ILE A 459 -0.31 23.30 3.59
C ILE A 459 -1.63 23.68 4.28
N LEU A 460 -1.75 23.51 5.59
CA LEU A 460 -2.94 23.88 6.36
C LEU A 460 -3.10 25.41 6.54
N GLU A 461 -2.07 26.09 7.04
CA GLU A 461 -2.21 27.46 7.56
C GLU A 461 -1.83 28.55 6.57
N LYS A 462 -0.77 28.36 5.78
CA LYS A 462 -0.16 29.49 5.06
C LYS A 462 -0.90 29.83 3.76
N PRO A 463 -1.16 31.12 3.48
CA PRO A 463 -1.78 31.56 2.24
C PRO A 463 -0.78 31.49 1.08
N ILE A 464 -1.14 30.76 0.01
CA ILE A 464 -0.28 30.51 -1.14
C ILE A 464 -0.08 31.81 -1.95
N ARG A 465 1.18 32.18 -2.19
CA ARG A 465 1.56 33.44 -2.83
C ARG A 465 1.86 33.23 -4.31
N ILE A 466 0.84 33.45 -5.16
CA ILE A 466 0.98 33.40 -6.62
C ILE A 466 2.07 34.40 -7.09
N PRO A 467 3.05 33.99 -7.93
CA PRO A 467 4.06 34.90 -8.47
C PRO A 467 3.45 36.02 -9.33
N ARG A 468 3.97 37.25 -9.18
CA ARG A 468 3.55 38.43 -9.98
C ARG A 468 3.85 38.32 -11.48
N SER A 469 4.62 37.32 -11.89
CA SER A 469 4.95 37.02 -13.28
C SER A 469 3.95 36.08 -13.97
N LEU A 470 2.89 35.67 -13.27
CA LEU A 470 1.76 34.92 -13.85
C LEU A 470 0.61 35.85 -14.20
N SER A 471 -0.12 35.51 -15.26
CA SER A 471 -1.28 36.22 -15.74
C SER A 471 -2.43 36.19 -14.73
N VAL A 472 -3.37 37.12 -14.85
CA VAL A 472 -4.60 37.15 -14.03
C VAL A 472 -5.41 35.85 -14.20
N LYS A 473 -5.34 35.20 -15.38
CA LYS A 473 -6.01 33.91 -15.65
C LYS A 473 -5.34 32.77 -14.90
N ALA A 474 -4.02 32.66 -14.95
CA ALA A 474 -3.25 31.67 -14.19
C ALA A 474 -3.42 31.88 -12.68
N ALA A 475 -3.36 33.13 -12.22
CA ALA A 475 -3.62 33.47 -10.82
C ALA A 475 -5.05 33.17 -10.37
N SER A 476 -6.03 33.18 -11.28
CA SER A 476 -7.42 32.79 -11.00
C SER A 476 -7.56 31.26 -10.89
N VAL A 477 -7.04 30.49 -11.87
CA VAL A 477 -7.19 29.03 -11.86
C VAL A 477 -6.46 28.39 -10.69
N LEU A 478 -5.25 28.87 -10.37
CA LEU A 478 -4.47 28.40 -9.23
C LEU A 478 -5.18 28.66 -7.91
N LYS A 479 -5.83 29.83 -7.73
CA LYS A 479 -6.63 30.11 -6.52
C LYS A 479 -7.90 29.26 -6.44
N GLY A 480 -8.48 28.89 -7.58
CA GLY A 480 -9.65 28.01 -7.63
C GLY A 480 -9.31 26.58 -7.17
N PHE A 481 -8.26 25.98 -7.73
CA PHE A 481 -7.83 24.62 -7.34
C PHE A 481 -7.16 24.58 -5.96
N LEU A 482 -6.37 25.59 -5.60
CA LEU A 482 -5.68 25.66 -4.30
C LEU A 482 -6.53 26.32 -3.20
N ASN A 483 -7.85 26.18 -3.27
CA ASN A 483 -8.74 26.56 -2.16
C ASN A 483 -8.66 25.51 -1.04
N LYS A 484 -8.50 25.98 0.21
CA LYS A 484 -8.33 25.10 1.39
C LYS A 484 -9.65 24.54 1.92
N ASP A 485 -10.80 25.09 1.53
CA ASP A 485 -12.09 24.41 1.68
C ASP A 485 -12.41 23.65 0.38
N PRO A 486 -12.65 22.32 0.41
CA PRO A 486 -12.99 21.57 -0.79
C PRO A 486 -14.34 21.94 -1.41
N LYS A 487 -15.28 22.56 -0.68
CA LYS A 487 -16.61 22.94 -1.20
C LYS A 487 -16.53 24.13 -2.16
N ASP A 488 -15.66 25.08 -1.84
CA ASP A 488 -15.40 26.29 -2.63
C ASP A 488 -14.23 26.09 -3.62
N ARG A 489 -13.78 24.84 -3.84
CA ARG A 489 -12.68 24.49 -4.74
C ARG A 489 -13.19 24.26 -6.16
N LEU A 490 -12.45 24.77 -7.15
CA LEU A 490 -12.71 24.53 -8.56
C LEU A 490 -12.70 23.02 -8.85
N GLY A 491 -13.66 22.52 -9.64
CA GLY A 491 -13.85 21.08 -9.88
C GLY A 491 -14.77 20.36 -8.90
N CYS A 492 -15.12 20.98 -7.75
CA CYS A 492 -15.75 20.26 -6.64
C CYS A 492 -17.27 20.52 -6.48
N GLN A 493 -17.90 21.33 -7.33
CA GLN A 493 -19.35 21.55 -7.27
C GLN A 493 -20.13 20.34 -7.80
N ALA A 494 -20.99 19.76 -6.96
CA ALA A 494 -21.60 18.45 -7.14
C ALA A 494 -22.48 18.24 -8.40
N GLN A 495 -22.79 19.29 -9.16
CA GLN A 495 -23.53 19.20 -10.43
C GLN A 495 -22.80 19.82 -11.64
N MET A 496 -21.70 20.55 -11.43
CA MET A 496 -21.04 21.34 -12.49
C MET A 496 -19.51 21.32 -12.45
N GLY A 497 -18.86 20.65 -11.50
CA GLY A 497 -17.42 20.76 -11.25
C GLY A 497 -16.51 20.69 -12.50
N PHE A 498 -16.67 19.68 -13.37
CA PHE A 498 -15.88 19.60 -14.60
C PHE A 498 -16.27 20.66 -15.64
N THR A 499 -17.54 21.07 -15.70
CA THR A 499 -18.01 22.20 -16.53
C THR A 499 -17.43 23.54 -16.06
N ASP A 500 -17.26 23.73 -14.74
CA ASP A 500 -16.61 24.91 -14.16
C ASP A 500 -15.13 24.97 -14.56
N ILE A 501 -14.45 23.83 -14.60
CA ILE A 501 -13.08 23.70 -15.15
C ILE A 501 -13.06 24.04 -16.64
N LYS A 502 -13.91 23.38 -17.46
CA LYS A 502 -13.96 23.58 -18.92
C LYS A 502 -14.25 25.04 -19.30
N SER A 503 -15.08 25.73 -18.53
CA SER A 503 -15.48 27.12 -18.76
C SER A 503 -14.55 28.17 -18.12
N HIS A 504 -13.62 27.79 -17.24
CA HIS A 504 -12.74 28.73 -16.55
C HIS A 504 -11.85 29.51 -17.55
N THR A 505 -11.70 30.82 -17.33
CA THR A 505 -11.05 31.76 -18.28
C THR A 505 -9.61 31.44 -18.67
N PHE A 506 -8.93 30.60 -17.89
CA PHE A 506 -7.60 30.04 -18.21
C PHE A 506 -7.63 29.00 -19.33
N PHE A 507 -8.65 28.14 -19.37
CA PHE A 507 -8.80 27.07 -20.36
C PHE A 507 -9.57 27.49 -21.63
N ARG A 508 -10.01 28.75 -21.73
CA ARG A 508 -10.81 29.28 -22.86
C ARG A 508 -10.22 29.06 -24.27
N SER A 509 -8.93 28.75 -24.41
CA SER A 509 -8.30 28.44 -25.70
C SER A 509 -8.24 26.94 -26.03
N ILE A 510 -8.76 26.07 -25.17
CA ILE A 510 -8.82 24.62 -25.37
C ILE A 510 -10.13 24.27 -26.06
N ASP A 511 -10.04 23.64 -27.22
CA ASP A 511 -11.14 22.82 -27.75
C ASP A 511 -11.05 21.45 -27.06
N TRP A 512 -12.00 21.19 -26.16
CA TRP A 512 -11.99 19.99 -25.33
C TRP A 512 -12.36 18.72 -26.11
N ASP A 513 -13.10 18.86 -27.21
CA ASP A 513 -13.59 17.73 -28.00
C ASP A 513 -12.55 17.31 -29.05
N GLN A 514 -11.70 18.24 -29.52
CA GLN A 514 -10.47 17.92 -30.24
C GLN A 514 -9.39 17.37 -29.30
N LEU A 515 -9.25 17.93 -28.08
CA LEU A 515 -8.24 17.46 -27.13
C LEU A 515 -8.50 16.01 -26.70
N ASP A 516 -9.73 15.64 -26.37
CA ASP A 516 -10.13 14.28 -25.98
C ASP A 516 -9.72 13.21 -27.01
N LYS A 517 -9.69 13.58 -28.30
CA LYS A 517 -9.29 12.72 -29.43
C LYS A 517 -7.80 12.77 -29.79
N LYS A 518 -6.98 13.53 -29.05
CA LYS A 518 -5.59 13.88 -29.42
C LYS A 518 -5.46 14.60 -30.78
N GLU A 519 -6.50 15.33 -31.22
CA GLU A 519 -6.46 16.12 -32.46
C GLU A 519 -5.68 17.46 -32.28
N VAL A 520 -5.42 17.88 -31.03
CA VAL A 520 -4.65 19.10 -30.71
C VAL A 520 -3.16 18.77 -30.56
N THR A 521 -2.31 19.36 -31.39
CA THR A 521 -0.85 19.13 -31.38
C THR A 521 -0.19 19.52 -30.04
N PRO A 522 0.62 18.64 -29.43
CA PRO A 522 1.37 18.95 -28.21
C PRO A 522 2.35 20.14 -28.35
N PRO A 523 2.54 20.94 -27.27
CA PRO A 523 3.41 22.11 -27.26
C PRO A 523 4.92 21.75 -27.13
N PHE A 524 5.23 20.47 -26.87
CA PHE A 524 6.57 19.92 -26.83
C PHE A 524 6.49 18.44 -27.25
N LYS A 525 7.28 18.05 -28.25
CA LYS A 525 7.46 16.64 -28.63
C LYS A 525 8.78 16.13 -28.04
N PRO A 526 8.78 15.05 -27.24
CA PRO A 526 10.00 14.45 -26.72
C PRO A 526 10.98 14.07 -27.83
N GLN A 527 12.28 14.13 -27.51
CA GLN A 527 13.32 13.61 -28.39
C GLN A 527 13.50 12.12 -28.08
N ILE A 528 13.55 11.29 -29.13
CA ILE A 528 13.76 9.85 -29.04
C ILE A 528 14.82 9.51 -30.11
N LEU A 529 15.99 9.06 -29.65
CA LEU A 529 17.20 8.84 -30.46
C LEU A 529 17.39 7.39 -30.89
N ASP A 530 16.82 6.43 -30.15
CA ASP A 530 16.85 5.00 -30.45
C ASP A 530 15.47 4.34 -30.21
N ASP A 531 15.36 3.04 -30.50
CA ASP A 531 14.10 2.29 -30.37
C ASP A 531 13.60 2.17 -28.92
N TYR A 532 14.42 2.50 -27.92
CA TYR A 532 14.10 2.42 -26.50
C TYR A 532 13.71 3.81 -25.93
N GLY A 533 14.39 4.90 -26.31
CA GLY A 533 14.12 6.25 -25.80
C GLY A 533 14.63 6.49 -24.36
N LEU A 534 15.71 5.80 -23.96
CA LEU A 534 16.20 5.75 -22.59
C LEU A 534 16.81 7.08 -22.09
N GLU A 535 17.09 8.03 -22.97
CA GLU A 535 17.58 9.38 -22.63
C GLU A 535 16.54 10.26 -21.93
N ASN A 536 15.27 9.84 -21.92
CA ASN A 536 14.20 10.52 -21.19
C ASN A 536 13.96 9.95 -19.78
N PHE A 537 14.79 9.00 -19.34
CA PHE A 537 14.73 8.36 -18.02
C PHE A 537 15.99 8.68 -17.21
N ASP A 538 15.86 8.73 -15.89
CA ASP A 538 17.01 9.05 -15.03
C ASP A 538 18.08 7.95 -15.09
N THR A 539 19.30 8.39 -15.41
CA THR A 539 20.54 7.61 -15.38
C THR A 539 20.78 6.86 -14.07
N GLN A 540 20.23 7.29 -12.93
CA GLN A 540 20.32 6.53 -11.68
C GLN A 540 19.64 5.14 -11.79
N PHE A 541 18.59 5.03 -12.61
CA PHE A 541 17.89 3.78 -12.88
C PHE A 541 18.48 3.05 -14.09
N THR A 542 18.75 3.73 -15.21
CA THR A 542 19.21 3.05 -16.44
C THR A 542 20.63 2.45 -16.33
N ASN A 543 21.41 2.88 -15.34
CA ASN A 543 22.67 2.26 -14.93
C ASN A 543 22.54 1.13 -13.89
N GLU A 544 21.36 0.84 -13.33
CA GLU A 544 21.17 -0.34 -12.47
C GLU A 544 21.39 -1.64 -13.29
N PRO A 545 21.93 -2.71 -12.67
CA PRO A 545 21.96 -4.02 -13.29
C PRO A 545 20.53 -4.50 -13.60
N VAL A 546 20.36 -5.03 -14.82
CA VAL A 546 19.08 -5.50 -15.37
C VAL A 546 18.74 -6.88 -14.81
N GLN A 547 18.54 -6.93 -13.50
CA GLN A 547 18.23 -8.13 -12.74
C GLN A 547 17.21 -7.81 -11.64
N LEU A 548 16.41 -8.83 -11.31
CA LEU A 548 15.65 -8.85 -10.06
C LEU A 548 16.60 -9.18 -8.91
N THR A 549 16.32 -8.69 -7.71
CA THR A 549 17.04 -9.14 -6.50
C THR A 549 16.85 -10.65 -6.35
N PRO A 550 17.89 -11.43 -5.97
CA PRO A 550 17.71 -12.83 -5.58
C PRO A 550 16.65 -13.01 -4.50
N ASP A 551 16.14 -14.23 -4.37
CA ASP A 551 15.13 -14.59 -3.38
C ASP A 551 15.73 -15.18 -2.10
N ASP A 552 14.95 -15.12 -1.03
CA ASP A 552 15.21 -15.72 0.26
C ASP A 552 14.12 -16.77 0.52
N ASP A 553 14.51 -18.05 0.54
CA ASP A 553 13.59 -19.18 0.70
C ASP A 553 12.85 -19.15 2.05
N ASP A 554 13.50 -18.62 3.11
CA ASP A 554 12.91 -18.54 4.45
C ASP A 554 11.93 -17.36 4.58
N VAL A 555 12.00 -16.37 3.69
CA VAL A 555 10.92 -15.41 3.47
C VAL A 555 9.81 -16.04 2.64
N ILE A 556 10.10 -16.70 1.52
CA ILE A 556 9.07 -17.30 0.63
C ILE A 556 8.17 -18.28 1.40
N LYS A 557 8.73 -19.13 2.26
CA LYS A 557 7.99 -20.09 3.10
C LYS A 557 6.97 -19.45 4.04
N ARG A 558 7.04 -18.13 4.28
CA ARG A 558 6.11 -17.37 5.15
C ARG A 558 5.02 -16.63 4.38
N ILE A 559 5.09 -16.61 3.05
CA ILE A 559 4.13 -15.92 2.19
C ILE A 559 2.93 -16.83 1.93
N ASP A 560 1.74 -16.40 2.33
CA ASP A 560 0.49 -17.12 2.07
C ASP A 560 0.09 -16.97 0.59
N GLN A 561 0.50 -17.93 -0.23
CA GLN A 561 0.28 -17.87 -1.67
C GLN A 561 -1.22 -17.82 -2.06
N SER A 562 -2.12 -18.29 -1.19
CA SER A 562 -3.57 -18.29 -1.45
C SER A 562 -4.17 -16.88 -1.51
N GLU A 563 -3.46 -15.89 -0.96
CA GLU A 563 -3.85 -14.47 -0.99
C GLU A 563 -3.67 -13.82 -2.38
N PHE A 564 -2.95 -14.50 -3.29
CA PHE A 564 -2.65 -14.02 -4.64
C PHE A 564 -3.29 -14.89 -5.75
N GLU A 565 -4.09 -15.90 -5.41
CA GLU A 565 -4.83 -16.70 -6.40
C GLU A 565 -5.78 -15.83 -7.25
N GLY A 566 -5.65 -15.86 -8.57
CA GLY A 566 -6.44 -15.03 -9.49
C GLY A 566 -5.86 -13.64 -9.74
N PHE A 567 -4.60 -13.40 -9.36
CA PHE A 567 -3.85 -12.22 -9.78
C PHE A 567 -3.65 -12.19 -11.30
N GLU A 568 -3.51 -13.37 -11.92
CA GLU A 568 -3.37 -13.60 -13.35
C GLU A 568 -4.37 -12.80 -14.20
N TYR A 569 -3.88 -12.19 -15.28
CA TYR A 569 -4.70 -11.41 -16.21
C TYR A 569 -3.98 -11.27 -17.55
N ILE A 570 -4.73 -11.27 -18.65
CA ILE A 570 -4.28 -10.74 -19.94
C ILE A 570 -5.44 -9.92 -20.51
N ASN A 571 -5.13 -8.74 -21.04
CA ASN A 571 -6.13 -7.82 -21.56
C ASN A 571 -6.73 -8.35 -22.88
N PRO A 572 -8.04 -8.67 -22.93
CA PRO A 572 -8.67 -9.24 -24.12
C PRO A 572 -8.73 -8.24 -25.29
N LEU A 573 -8.68 -6.93 -25.01
CA LEU A 573 -8.67 -5.89 -26.05
C LEU A 573 -7.32 -5.84 -26.75
N LEU A 574 -6.22 -5.90 -26.00
CA LEU A 574 -4.86 -5.85 -26.57
C LEU A 574 -4.49 -7.14 -27.30
N LEU A 575 -4.91 -8.31 -26.80
CA LEU A 575 -4.81 -9.59 -27.53
C LEU A 575 -5.41 -9.50 -28.94
N SER A 576 -6.53 -8.80 -29.12
CA SER A 576 -7.18 -8.68 -30.44
C SER A 576 -6.38 -7.81 -31.43
N ALA A 577 -5.57 -6.87 -30.94
CA ALA A 577 -4.65 -6.09 -31.77
C ALA A 577 -3.38 -6.90 -32.11
N ASP A 578 -2.84 -7.63 -31.13
CA ASP A 578 -1.67 -8.50 -31.31
C ASP A 578 -1.91 -9.72 -32.21
N GLU A 579 -3.17 -10.15 -32.38
CA GLU A 579 -3.55 -11.24 -33.29
C GLU A 579 -4.10 -10.78 -34.65
N SER A 580 -4.05 -9.47 -34.95
CA SER A 580 -4.47 -8.89 -36.24
C SER A 580 -3.42 -8.02 -36.95
N ALA A 581 -2.15 -8.13 -36.53
CA ALA A 581 -0.99 -7.46 -37.11
C ALA A 581 -0.12 -8.40 -37.98
#